data_AF-A0A524BDA5-F1
#
_entry.id   AF-A0A524BDA5-F1
#
_cell.length_a   1.000
_cell.length_b   1.000
_cell.length_c   1.000
_cell.angle_alpha   90.00
_cell.angle_beta   90.00
_cell.angle_gamma   90.00
#
_symmetry.space_group_name_H-M   'P 1'
#
loop_
_entity.id
_entity.type
_entity.pdbx_description
1 polymer ?
#
loop_
_entity_poly.entity_id
_entity_poly.type
_entity_poly.pdbx_seq_one_letter_code
_entity_poly.pdbx_strand_id
1 'polypeptide(L)' 'MSDDPVVIRGNPTPAEVAAVVGALAVMREARAKAARRRRSLWSLPSRQTRPRLSPGPGAWRASSFPR' A
#
# COMPACT_ATOMS: atom_id res chain seq x y z
N MET A 1 9.93 -31.40 -24.87
CA MET A 1 8.55 -31.16 -24.41
C MET A 1 8.49 -29.72 -23.97
N SER A 2 8.09 -28.81 -24.88
CA SER A 2 7.88 -27.40 -24.53
C SER A 2 6.59 -27.30 -23.73
N ASP A 3 6.65 -26.77 -22.51
CA ASP A 3 5.49 -26.32 -21.74
C ASP A 3 5.08 -24.94 -22.24
N ASP A 4 4.50 -24.89 -23.43
CA ASP A 4 3.81 -23.69 -23.88
C ASP A 4 2.41 -23.66 -23.24
N PRO A 5 2.02 -22.56 -22.57
CA PRO A 5 0.74 -22.52 -21.87
C PRO A 5 -0.41 -22.59 -22.87
N VAL A 6 -1.20 -23.66 -22.78
CA VAL A 6 -2.44 -23.82 -23.54
C VAL A 6 -3.45 -22.81 -23.03
N VAL A 7 -3.79 -21.82 -23.87
CA VAL A 7 -4.84 -20.85 -23.57
C VAL A 7 -6.20 -21.46 -23.92
N ILE A 8 -6.93 -21.92 -22.92
CA ILE A 8 -8.30 -22.42 -23.06
C ILE A 8 -9.25 -21.23 -22.95
N ARG A 9 -10.13 -21.05 -23.94
CA ARG A 9 -11.19 -20.03 -23.88
C ARG A 9 -12.24 -20.48 -22.87
N GLY A 10 -12.16 -19.96 -21.64
CA GLY A 10 -13.10 -20.30 -20.57
C GLY A 10 -14.49 -19.74 -20.85
N ASN A 11 -15.50 -20.61 -20.86
CA ASN A 11 -16.91 -20.22 -20.72
C ASN A 11 -17.37 -20.63 -19.31
N PRO A 12 -17.00 -19.86 -18.27
CA PRO A 12 -17.30 -20.22 -16.89
C PRO A 12 -18.81 -20.22 -16.66
N THR A 13 -19.27 -21.16 -15.85
CA THR A 13 -20.65 -21.19 -15.39
C THR A 13 -20.95 -19.95 -14.52
N PRO A 14 -22.22 -19.53 -14.41
CA PRO A 14 -22.59 -18.42 -13.52
C PRO A 14 -22.15 -18.64 -12.06
N ALA A 15 -22.15 -19.91 -11.60
CA ALA A 15 -21.71 -20.27 -10.25
C ALA A 15 -20.21 -20.04 -10.05
N GLU A 16 -19.37 -20.38 -11.03
CA GLU A 16 -17.92 -20.15 -10.96
C GLU A 16 -17.58 -18.66 -11.00
N VAL A 17 -18.30 -17.88 -11.83
CA VAL A 17 -18.19 -16.41 -11.81
C VAL A 17 -18.54 -15.87 -10.42
N ALA A 18 -19.65 -16.33 -9.83
CA ALA A 18 -20.06 -15.92 -8.50
C ALA A 18 -19.02 -16.29 -7.42
N ALA A 19 -18.42 -17.47 -7.51
CA ALA A 19 -17.38 -17.92 -6.58
C ALA A 19 -16.14 -17.00 -6.63
N VAL A 20 -15.66 -16.64 -7.82
CA VAL A 20 -14.51 -15.73 -7.99
C VAL A 20 -14.85 -14.33 -7.48
N VAL A 21 -16.02 -13.81 -7.82
CA VAL A 21 -16.48 -12.49 -7.34
C VAL A 21 -16.59 -12.47 -5.82
N GLY A 22 -17.16 -13.51 -5.21
CA GLY A 22 -17.26 -13.68 -3.77
C GLY A 22 -15.89 -13.70 -3.09
N ALA A 23 -14.94 -14.46 -3.63
CA ALA A 23 -13.57 -14.51 -3.13
C ALA A 23 -12.90 -13.12 -3.18
N LEU A 24 -13.04 -12.40 -4.30
CA LEU A 24 -12.52 -11.03 -4.44
C LEU A 24 -13.18 -10.06 -3.45
N ALA A 25 -14.49 -10.17 -3.20
CA ALA A 25 -15.20 -9.34 -2.24
C ALA A 25 -14.65 -9.53 -0.82
N VAL A 26 -14.49 -10.77 -0.36
CA VAL A 26 -13.92 -11.11 0.96
C VAL A 26 -12.49 -10.59 1.09
N MET A 27 -11.65 -10.77 0.07
CA MET A 27 -10.28 -10.23 0.06
C MET A 27 -10.24 -8.70 0.18
N ARG A 28 -11.17 -8.00 -0.50
CA ARG A 28 -11.27 -6.53 -0.41
C ARG A 28 -11.69 -6.08 0.98
N GLU A 29 -12.67 -6.75 1.60
CA GLU A 29 -13.12 -6.42 2.95
C GLU A 29 -12.01 -6.63 3.98
N ALA A 30 -11.27 -7.75 3.89
CA ALA A 30 -10.12 -8.02 4.75
C ALA A 30 -9.05 -6.92 4.62
N ARG A 31 -8.76 -6.47 3.39
CA ARG A 31 -7.84 -5.36 3.13
C ARG A 31 -8.36 -4.02 3.65
N ALA A 32 -9.66 -3.75 3.55
CA ALA A 32 -10.28 -2.55 4.08
C ALA A 32 -10.18 -2.50 5.62
N LYS A 33 -10.43 -3.62 6.30
CA LYS A 33 -10.27 -3.75 7.75
C LYS A 33 -8.81 -3.59 8.20
N ALA A 34 -7.86 -4.12 7.42
CA ALA A 34 -6.43 -3.98 7.71
C ALA A 34 -5.89 -2.56 7.41
N ALA A 35 -6.53 -1.82 6.51
CA ALA A 35 -6.17 -0.45 6.18
C ALA A 35 -6.67 0.53 7.24
N ARG A 36 -6.06 0.54 8.44
CA ARG A 36 -6.05 1.77 9.24
C ARG A 36 -5.45 2.84 8.35
N ARG A 37 -6.25 3.85 7.93
CA ARG A 37 -5.85 4.86 6.95
C ARG A 37 -4.51 5.46 7.37
N ARG A 38 -3.41 4.95 6.78
CA ARG A 38 -2.07 5.36 7.16
C ARG A 38 -1.96 6.80 6.71
N ARG A 39 -1.95 7.74 7.66
CA ARG A 39 -1.90 9.16 7.36
C ARG A 39 -0.69 9.38 6.47
N SER A 40 -0.89 9.96 5.28
CA SER A 40 0.19 10.15 4.33
C SER A 40 1.24 11.03 5.00
N LEU A 41 2.48 10.52 5.10
CA LEU A 41 3.58 11.29 5.69
C LEU A 41 3.87 12.54 4.87
N TRP A 42 3.58 12.52 3.56
CA TRP A 42 3.69 13.69 2.67
C TRP A 42 2.64 14.77 2.95
N SER A 43 1.50 14.40 3.52
CA SER A 43 0.43 15.35 3.89
C SER A 43 0.55 15.92 5.30
N LEU A 44 1.55 15.50 6.08
CA LEU A 44 1.68 15.94 7.47
C LEU A 44 2.02 17.44 7.53
N PRO A 45 1.22 18.29 8.24
CA PRO A 45 1.51 19.71 8.36
C PRO A 45 2.92 20.01 8.90
N SER A 46 3.40 19.20 9.85
CA SER A 46 4.76 19.31 10.40
C SER A 46 5.88 19.09 9.36
N ARG A 47 5.58 18.46 8.23
CA ARG A 47 6.51 18.26 7.11
C ARG A 47 6.35 19.29 5.99
N GLN A 48 5.28 20.10 6.01
CA GLN A 48 5.11 21.22 5.08
C GLN A 48 5.99 22.41 5.46
N THR A 49 6.39 22.50 6.73
CA THR A 49 7.31 23.54 7.22
C THR A 49 8.65 22.94 7.63
N ARG A 50 9.74 23.60 7.27
CA ARG A 50 11.07 23.24 7.76
C ARG A 50 11.16 23.49 9.27
N PRO A 51 11.61 22.53 10.09
CA PRO A 51 11.87 22.76 11.51
C PRO A 51 12.94 23.85 11.71
N ARG A 52 12.84 24.61 12.81
CA ARG A 52 13.89 25.55 13.19
C ARG A 52 15.21 24.80 13.43
N LEU A 53 16.29 25.30 12.87
CA LEU A 53 17.64 24.86 13.24
C LEU A 53 18.06 25.61 14.50
N SER A 54 18.45 24.89 15.54
CA SER A 54 19.07 25.47 16.73
C SER A 54 20.59 25.27 16.65
N PRO A 55 21.41 26.32 16.89
CA PRO A 55 22.85 26.16 17.00
C PRO A 55 23.23 25.41 18.28
N GLY A 56 24.29 24.60 18.23
CA GLY A 56 24.81 23.89 19.40
C GLY A 56 25.59 22.62 19.04
N PRO A 57 26.26 21.99 20.02
CA PRO A 57 26.95 20.72 19.83
C PRO A 57 26.00 19.67 19.23
N GLY A 58 26.42 19.02 18.15
CA GLY A 58 25.62 18.00 17.45
C GLY A 58 24.53 18.53 16.50
N ALA A 59 24.32 19.84 16.41
CA ALA A 59 23.30 20.44 15.53
C ALA A 59 23.48 20.07 14.06
N TRP A 60 24.73 19.97 13.59
CA TRP A 60 25.05 19.60 12.20
C TRP A 60 24.74 18.13 11.88
N ARG A 61 24.85 17.23 12.87
CA ARG A 61 24.44 15.82 12.68
C ARG A 61 22.92 15.69 12.67
N ALA A 62 22.23 16.47 13.52
CA ALA A 62 20.78 16.50 13.62
C ALA A 62 20.09 17.18 12.42
N SER A 63 20.80 17.93 11.57
CA SER A 63 20.20 18.55 10.38
C SER A 63 19.95 17.57 9.23
N SER A 64 20.67 16.44 9.19
CA SER A 64 20.64 15.49 8.07
C SER A 64 19.89 14.19 8.37
N PHE A 65 19.52 13.95 9.63
CA PHE A 65 18.79 12.76 10.04
C PHE A 65 17.44 13.11 10.67
N PRO A 66 16.36 12.37 10.36
CA PRO A 66 15.09 12.52 11.05
C PRO A 66 15.26 12.17 12.54
N ARG A 67 14.55 12.91 13.41
CA ARG A 67 14.38 12.51 14.82
C ARG A 67 13.24 11.52 14.97
#